data_AF-A0A7W0YZS4-F1
#
_entry.id   AF-A0A7W0YZS4-F1
#
_cell.length_a   1.000
_cell.length_b   1.000
_cell.length_c   1.000
_cell.angle_alpha   90.00
_cell.angle_beta   90.00
_cell.angle_gamma   90.00
#
_symmetry.space_group_name_H-M   'P 1'
#
loop_
_entity.id
_entity.type
_entity.pdbx_description
1 polymer ?
#
loop_
_entity_poly.entity_id
_entity_poly.type
_entity_poly.pdbx_seq_one_letter_code
_entity_poly.pdbx_strand_id
1 'polypeptide(L)'
;LRIFKWPESVVLGTVGIPTILLVLLIALPFIDLRRERRLLRRPVAVVAAVLVVLSMGVLTYKGATAKEASAGEAESLVAEWIEKANLPDEARPGAEIFAEAGCQNCHQYLGAGSANAGAPDLSDFGTQNKGVDYLTRYISNPSAFGNNAMPQYGAEGSSIGQDNIRKIAVFLQASKGEK
;
A
#
# COMPACT_ATOMS: atom_id res chain seq x y z
N LEU A 1 -0.38 -9.15 -2.52
CA LEU A 1 -0.25 -10.34 -3.40
C LEU A 1 0.29 -11.53 -2.59
N ARG A 2 -0.55 -12.50 -2.19
CA ARG A 2 -0.07 -13.77 -1.61
C ARG A 2 -0.88 -14.93 -2.19
N ILE A 3 -0.61 -15.24 -3.46
CA ILE A 3 -1.07 -16.48 -4.12
C ILE A 3 -0.01 -17.59 -4.01
N PHE A 4 1.19 -17.28 -3.50
CA PHE A 4 2.35 -18.19 -3.49
C PHE A 4 2.67 -18.66 -2.06
N LYS A 5 2.54 -19.97 -1.82
CA LYS A 5 2.75 -20.65 -0.52
C LYS A 5 4.22 -20.92 -0.18
N TRP A 6 5.14 -20.71 -1.13
CA TRP A 6 6.57 -21.05 -0.98
C TRP A 6 7.46 -19.88 -1.45
N PRO A 7 8.52 -19.49 -0.70
CA PRO A 7 9.38 -18.35 -1.05
C PRO A 7 10.05 -18.51 -2.43
N GLU A 8 10.43 -19.73 -2.79
CA GLU A 8 10.98 -20.10 -4.10
C GLU A 8 10.03 -19.73 -5.26
N SER A 9 8.72 -19.93 -5.06
CA SER A 9 7.69 -19.69 -6.09
C SER A 9 7.41 -18.20 -6.31
N VAL A 10 7.66 -17.36 -5.30
CA VAL A 10 7.58 -15.90 -5.45
C VAL A 10 8.71 -15.43 -6.36
N VAL A 11 9.95 -15.89 -6.13
CA VAL A 11 11.10 -15.54 -6.97
C VAL A 11 10.91 -16.06 -8.40
N LEU A 12 10.40 -17.28 -8.56
CA LEU A 12 10.09 -17.81 -9.89
C LEU A 12 9.00 -16.99 -10.60
N GLY A 13 7.99 -16.53 -9.87
CA GLY A 13 6.88 -15.75 -10.42
C GLY A 13 7.24 -14.30 -10.76
N THR A 14 8.02 -13.63 -9.91
CA THR A 14 8.36 -12.21 -10.08
C THR A 14 9.63 -11.97 -10.89
N VAL A 15 10.57 -12.92 -10.88
CA VAL A 15 11.84 -12.82 -11.61
C VAL A 15 11.87 -13.82 -12.77
N GLY A 16 11.59 -15.10 -12.50
CA GLY A 16 11.71 -16.16 -13.51
C GLY A 16 10.80 -15.96 -14.73
N ILE A 17 9.50 -15.78 -14.51
CA ILE A 17 8.52 -15.64 -15.61
C ILE A 17 8.83 -14.39 -16.47
N PRO A 18 9.04 -13.18 -15.90
CA PRO A 18 9.39 -12.01 -16.70
C PRO A 18 10.72 -12.14 -17.44
N THR A 19 11.75 -12.73 -16.83
CA THR A 19 13.05 -12.92 -17.50
C THR A 19 12.94 -13.89 -18.67
N ILE A 20 12.23 -15.01 -18.53
CA ILE A 20 12.01 -15.96 -19.62
C ILE A 20 11.21 -15.30 -20.76
N LEU A 21 10.15 -14.55 -20.44
CA LEU A 21 9.37 -13.80 -21.42
C LEU A 21 10.22 -12.74 -22.15
N LEU A 22 11.09 -12.03 -21.43
CA LEU A 22 11.99 -11.03 -22.00
C LEU A 22 13.00 -11.68 -22.96
N VAL A 23 13.62 -12.79 -22.55
CA VAL A 23 14.57 -13.55 -23.39
C VAL A 23 13.87 -14.07 -24.64
N LEU A 24 12.66 -14.61 -24.52
CA LEU A 24 11.86 -15.05 -25.67
C LEU A 24 11.50 -13.89 -26.60
N LEU A 25 11.14 -12.72 -26.06
CA LEU A 25 10.87 -11.51 -26.85
C LEU A 25 12.11 -11.00 -27.59
N ILE A 26 13.28 -11.02 -26.95
CA ILE A 26 14.55 -10.61 -27.55
C ILE A 26 15.02 -11.64 -28.59
N ALA A 27 14.78 -12.94 -28.36
CA ALA A 27 15.10 -13.99 -29.30
C ALA A 27 14.13 -14.05 -30.48
N LEU A 28 12.89 -13.57 -30.31
CA LEU A 28 11.84 -13.55 -31.33
C LEU A 28 12.27 -12.96 -32.69
N PRO A 29 12.93 -11.78 -32.78
CA PRO A 29 13.40 -11.24 -34.05
C PRO A 29 14.49 -12.08 -34.74
N PHE A 30 15.23 -12.90 -33.99
CA PHE A 30 16.28 -13.78 -34.52
C PHE A 30 15.75 -15.16 -34.93
N ILE A 31 14.67 -15.62 -34.29
CA ILE A 31 13.97 -16.86 -34.66
C ILE A 31 13.06 -16.62 -35.88
N ASP A 32 12.53 -15.41 -36.04
CA ASP A 32 11.73 -14.99 -37.21
C ASP A 32 12.63 -14.59 -38.41
N LEU A 33 13.34 -15.58 -38.96
CA LEU A 33 14.29 -15.49 -40.08
C LEU A 33 13.64 -15.24 -41.45
N ARG A 34 12.32 -14.97 -41.54
CA ARG A 34 11.69 -14.74 -42.85
C ARG A 34 12.07 -13.38 -43.43
N ARG A 35 12.78 -13.46 -44.56
CA ARG A 35 13.35 -12.37 -45.36
C ARG A 35 12.30 -11.59 -46.17
N GLU A 36 11.14 -11.32 -45.60
CA GLU A 36 10.16 -10.41 -46.18
C GLU A 36 9.95 -9.21 -45.26
N ARG A 37 10.40 -8.04 -45.71
CA ARG A 37 10.37 -6.76 -44.96
C ARG A 37 8.96 -6.15 -44.83
N ARG A 38 7.89 -6.88 -45.15
CA ARG A 38 6.51 -6.36 -45.09
C ARG A 38 5.92 -6.59 -43.69
N LEU A 39 5.75 -5.49 -42.95
CA LEU A 39 5.07 -5.44 -41.63
C LEU A 39 3.72 -6.18 -41.61
N LEU A 40 2.96 -6.13 -42.71
CA LEU A 40 1.65 -6.77 -42.87
C LEU A 40 1.65 -8.30 -42.90
N ARG A 41 2.80 -8.95 -43.09
CA ARG A 41 2.90 -10.43 -43.11
C ARG A 41 3.40 -11.02 -41.78
N ARG A 42 3.61 -10.19 -40.75
CA ARG A 42 3.97 -10.62 -39.38
C ARG A 42 2.83 -10.33 -38.39
N PRO A 43 1.63 -10.93 -38.60
CA PRO A 43 0.42 -10.59 -37.83
C PRO A 43 0.60 -10.81 -36.32
N VAL A 44 1.35 -11.84 -35.92
CA VAL A 44 1.60 -12.15 -34.51
C VAL A 44 2.42 -11.05 -33.81
N ALA A 45 3.50 -10.57 -34.44
CA ALA A 45 4.34 -9.52 -33.87
C ALA A 45 3.61 -8.17 -33.78
N VAL A 46 2.79 -7.85 -34.80
CA VAL A 46 1.97 -6.63 -34.82
C VAL A 46 0.90 -6.66 -33.72
N VAL A 47 0.17 -7.78 -33.58
CA VAL A 47 -0.85 -7.93 -32.52
C VAL A 47 -0.22 -7.85 -31.14
N ALA A 48 0.92 -8.52 -30.91
CA ALA A 48 1.64 -8.45 -29.64
C ALA A 48 2.09 -7.02 -29.31
N ALA A 49 2.66 -6.29 -30.28
CA ALA A 49 3.09 -4.91 -30.07
C ALA A 49 1.91 -3.98 -29.75
N VAL A 50 0.79 -4.12 -30.47
CA VAL A 50 -0.43 -3.33 -30.22
C VAL A 50 -0.99 -3.61 -28.83
N LEU A 51 -1.05 -4.87 -28.40
CA LEU A 51 -1.52 -5.25 -27.06
C LEU A 51 -0.62 -4.66 -25.96
N VAL A 52 0.69 -4.68 -26.14
CA VAL A 52 1.64 -4.08 -25.18
C VAL A 52 1.44 -2.56 -25.11
N VAL A 53 1.36 -1.87 -26.26
CA VAL A 53 1.16 -0.42 -26.31
C VAL A 53 -0.19 -0.02 -25.70
N LEU A 54 -1.27 -0.74 -26.00
CA LEU A 54 -2.58 -0.50 -25.40
C LEU A 54 -2.56 -0.75 -23.89
N SER A 55 -1.92 -1.83 -23.44
CA SER A 55 -1.80 -2.13 -22.02
C SER A 55 -1.02 -1.03 -21.29
N MET A 56 0.14 -0.62 -21.82
CA MET A 56 0.92 0.50 -21.28
C MET A 56 0.10 1.78 -21.27
N GLY A 57 -0.59 2.12 -22.36
CA GLY A 57 -1.43 3.32 -22.43
C GLY A 57 -2.55 3.32 -21.39
N VAL A 58 -3.23 2.19 -21.19
CA VAL A 58 -4.26 2.04 -20.16
C VAL A 58 -3.67 2.13 -18.76
N LEU A 59 -2.55 1.46 -18.50
CA LEU A 59 -1.88 1.53 -17.20
C LEU A 59 -1.36 2.95 -16.90
N THR A 60 -0.78 3.63 -17.88
CA THR A 60 -0.33 5.02 -17.75
C THR A 60 -1.49 5.97 -17.55
N TYR A 61 -2.59 5.80 -18.29
CA TYR A 61 -3.80 6.59 -18.06
C TYR A 61 -4.34 6.37 -16.65
N LYS A 62 -4.51 5.10 -16.27
CA LYS A 62 -4.98 4.74 -14.93
C LYS A 62 -4.02 5.19 -13.83
N GLY A 63 -2.71 5.21 -14.05
CA GLY A 63 -1.73 5.75 -13.11
C GLY A 63 -1.77 7.27 -13.03
N ALA A 64 -1.89 7.97 -14.16
CA ALA A 64 -1.99 9.42 -14.22
C ALA A 64 -3.31 9.95 -13.63
N THR A 65 -4.39 9.17 -13.72
CA THR A 65 -5.69 9.48 -13.10
C THR A 65 -5.91 8.72 -11.80
N ALA A 66 -4.96 7.88 -11.38
CA ALA A 66 -5.06 7.25 -10.07
C ALA A 66 -4.93 8.39 -9.07
N LYS A 67 -5.93 8.51 -8.21
CA LYS A 67 -5.73 9.12 -6.91
C LYS A 67 -4.74 8.24 -6.16
N GLU A 68 -3.45 8.46 -6.37
CA GLU A 68 -2.49 8.20 -5.32
C GLU A 68 -2.92 9.07 -4.14
N ALA A 69 -2.73 8.60 -2.91
CA ALA A 69 -2.95 9.38 -1.70
C ALA A 69 -2.05 10.62 -1.74
N SER A 70 -2.50 11.64 -2.46
CA SER A 70 -1.78 12.90 -2.60
C SER A 70 -1.70 13.52 -1.21
N ALA A 71 -0.60 14.21 -0.90
CA ALA A 71 -0.47 14.92 0.38
C ALA A 71 -1.69 15.80 0.68
N GLY A 72 -2.31 16.39 -0.35
CA GLY A 72 -3.56 17.15 -0.21
C GLY A 72 -4.81 16.32 0.09
N GLU A 73 -4.88 15.06 -0.33
CA GLU A 73 -5.97 14.15 0.06
C GLU A 73 -5.81 13.69 1.50
N ALA A 74 -4.58 13.34 1.92
CA ALA A 74 -4.26 13.05 3.31
C ALA A 74 -4.60 14.24 4.22
N GLU A 75 -4.22 15.46 3.83
CA GLU A 75 -4.55 16.69 4.55
C GLU A 75 -6.06 16.90 4.67
N SER A 76 -6.82 16.72 3.57
CA SER A 76 -8.28 16.86 3.60
C SER A 76 -8.97 15.81 4.47
N LEU A 77 -8.51 14.56 4.44
CA LEU A 77 -9.04 13.47 5.26
C LEU A 77 -8.73 13.70 6.74
N VAL A 78 -7.51 14.13 7.06
CA VAL A 78 -7.12 14.47 8.42
C VAL A 78 -7.95 15.65 8.93
N ALA A 79 -8.16 16.69 8.12
CA ALA A 79 -9.02 17.81 8.51
C ALA A 79 -10.44 17.34 8.85
N GLU A 80 -11.03 16.49 8.00
CA GLU A 80 -12.34 15.88 8.25
C GLU A 80 -12.36 15.07 9.56
N TRP A 81 -11.32 14.28 9.82
CA TRP A 81 -11.22 13.47 11.04
C TRP A 81 -11.11 14.30 12.32
N ILE A 82 -10.31 15.36 12.27
CA ILE A 82 -10.14 16.28 13.40
C ILE A 82 -11.47 16.93 13.75
N GLU A 83 -12.23 17.36 12.74
CA GLU A 83 -13.56 17.94 12.90
C GLU A 83 -14.57 16.91 13.44
N LYS A 84 -14.76 15.79 12.72
CA LYS A 84 -15.78 14.78 13.05
C LYS A 84 -15.58 14.10 14.40
N ALA A 85 -14.35 13.75 14.75
CA ALA A 85 -14.07 13.14 16.05
C ALA A 85 -13.80 14.19 17.15
N ASN A 86 -13.84 15.48 16.82
CA ASN A 86 -13.49 16.59 17.70
C ASN A 86 -12.19 16.29 18.47
N LEU A 87 -11.13 16.05 17.70
CA LEU A 87 -9.82 15.64 18.20
C LEU A 87 -9.03 16.87 18.68
N PRO A 88 -8.19 16.72 19.72
CA PRO A 88 -7.35 17.80 20.19
C PRO A 88 -6.19 18.06 19.21
N ASP A 89 -5.63 19.26 19.21
CA ASP A 89 -4.59 19.67 18.25
C ASP A 89 -3.33 18.78 18.32
N GLU A 90 -3.03 18.20 19.49
CA GLU A 90 -1.91 17.29 19.68
C GLU A 90 -2.09 15.95 18.93
N ALA A 91 -3.32 15.60 18.53
CA ALA A 91 -3.61 14.40 17.75
C ALA A 91 -3.35 14.59 16.24
N ARG A 92 -3.32 15.83 15.74
CA ARG A 92 -3.16 16.12 14.31
C ARG A 92 -1.88 15.53 13.71
N PRO A 93 -0.68 15.69 14.30
CA PRO A 93 0.54 15.10 13.74
C PRO A 93 0.46 13.58 13.65
N GLY A 94 -0.23 12.92 14.59
CA GLY A 94 -0.44 11.48 14.56
C GLY A 94 -1.39 11.03 13.46
N ALA A 95 -2.44 11.81 13.20
CA ALA A 95 -3.40 11.58 12.12
C ALA A 95 -2.75 11.72 10.74
N GLU A 96 -1.90 12.74 10.55
CA GLU A 96 -1.12 12.95 9.33
C GLU A 96 -0.22 11.76 9.04
N ILE A 97 0.58 11.34 10.02
CA ILE A 97 1.44 10.16 9.86
C ILE A 97 0.61 8.89 9.62
N PHE A 98 -0.55 8.73 10.25
CA PHE A 98 -1.43 7.59 10.04
C PHE A 98 -1.94 7.50 8.58
N ALA A 99 -2.28 8.64 7.98
CA ALA A 99 -2.67 8.73 6.57
C ALA A 99 -1.48 8.51 5.62
N GLU A 100 -0.35 9.19 5.87
CA GLU A 100 0.84 9.14 5.02
C GLU A 100 1.56 7.78 5.06
N ALA A 101 1.67 7.16 6.24
CA ALA A 101 2.30 5.86 6.41
C ALA A 101 1.44 4.70 5.85
N GLY A 102 0.23 4.99 5.37
CA GLY A 102 -0.66 4.01 4.77
C GLY A 102 -1.25 3.02 5.76
N CYS A 103 -1.45 3.42 7.03
CA CYS A 103 -2.12 2.57 8.03
C CYS A 103 -3.55 2.19 7.57
N GLN A 104 -4.17 3.05 6.75
CA GLN A 104 -5.49 2.85 6.14
C GLN A 104 -5.57 1.68 5.13
N ASN A 105 -4.42 1.18 4.66
CA ASN A 105 -4.38 0.01 3.77
C ASN A 105 -4.86 -1.27 4.47
N CYS A 106 -4.84 -1.28 5.81
CA CYS A 106 -5.31 -2.38 6.63
C CYS A 106 -6.38 -1.97 7.63
N HIS A 107 -6.36 -0.72 8.12
CA HIS A 107 -7.31 -0.23 9.11
C HIS A 107 -8.34 0.71 8.50
N GLN A 108 -9.52 0.74 9.11
CA GLN A 108 -10.53 1.75 8.83
C GLN A 108 -10.49 2.84 9.90
N TYR A 109 -10.77 4.08 9.52
CA TYR A 109 -10.95 5.21 10.41
C TYR A 109 -11.99 6.18 9.83
N LEU A 110 -13.06 6.42 10.58
CA LEU A 110 -14.24 7.21 10.22
C LEU A 110 -14.75 6.93 8.80
N GLY A 111 -14.87 5.65 8.45
CA GLY A 111 -15.33 5.24 7.13
C GLY A 111 -14.23 5.20 6.04
N ALA A 112 -13.07 5.81 6.25
CA ALA A 112 -11.96 5.82 5.31
C ALA A 112 -10.98 4.66 5.54
N GLY A 113 -10.43 4.09 4.47
CA GLY A 113 -9.52 2.94 4.51
C GLY A 113 -10.21 1.62 4.22
N SER A 114 -9.68 0.52 4.77
CA SER A 114 -10.17 -0.83 4.51
C SER A 114 -10.02 -1.72 5.74
N ALA A 115 -10.85 -2.75 5.88
CA ALA A 115 -10.76 -3.74 6.96
C ALA A 115 -10.05 -5.02 6.48
N ASN A 116 -8.87 -4.85 5.85
CA ASN A 116 -8.12 -5.97 5.30
C ASN A 116 -7.41 -6.78 6.40
N ALA A 117 -7.15 -8.06 6.15
CA ALA A 117 -6.39 -8.93 7.06
C ALA A 117 -6.96 -9.04 8.50
N GLY A 118 -8.24 -8.76 8.70
CA GLY A 118 -8.90 -8.79 10.00
C GLY A 118 -8.52 -7.61 10.91
N ALA A 119 -7.97 -6.53 10.36
CA ALA A 119 -7.66 -5.35 11.14
C ALA A 119 -8.95 -4.61 11.56
N PRO A 120 -9.04 -4.18 12.83
CA PRO A 120 -10.21 -3.50 13.37
C PRO A 120 -10.32 -2.07 12.84
N ASP A 121 -11.54 -1.54 12.90
CA ASP A 121 -11.80 -0.10 12.83
C ASP A 121 -11.17 0.58 14.05
N LEU A 122 -10.48 1.69 13.81
CA LEU A 122 -9.77 2.46 14.83
C LEU A 122 -10.47 3.77 15.22
N SER A 123 -11.65 4.04 14.64
CA SER A 123 -12.43 5.27 14.86
C SER A 123 -12.71 5.55 16.33
N ASP A 124 -12.96 4.50 17.12
CA ASP A 124 -13.32 4.56 18.53
C ASP A 124 -12.31 3.84 19.43
N PHE A 125 -11.11 3.52 18.93
CA PHE A 125 -10.14 2.73 19.68
C PHE A 125 -9.75 3.35 21.02
N GLY A 126 -9.73 4.68 21.11
CA GLY A 126 -9.45 5.44 22.33
C GLY A 126 -10.46 5.20 23.46
N THR A 127 -11.63 4.62 23.18
CA THR A 127 -12.60 4.18 24.22
C THR A 127 -12.04 3.03 25.07
N GLN A 128 -11.14 2.21 24.52
CA GLN A 128 -10.49 1.11 25.23
C GLN A 128 -9.50 1.59 26.29
N ASN A 129 -9.14 2.88 26.26
CA ASN A 129 -8.27 3.57 27.21
C ASN A 129 -6.99 2.80 27.59
N LYS A 130 -6.34 2.20 26.58
CA LYS A 130 -5.11 1.43 26.78
C LYS A 130 -3.91 2.31 27.16
N GLY A 131 -3.97 3.60 26.82
CA GLY A 131 -2.91 4.57 27.07
C GLY A 131 -1.90 4.65 25.92
N VAL A 132 -1.28 5.82 25.80
CA VAL A 132 -0.30 6.13 24.74
C VAL A 132 0.92 5.20 24.82
N ASP A 133 1.40 4.87 26.02
CA ASP A 133 2.59 4.03 26.18
C ASP A 133 2.35 2.58 25.75
N TYR A 134 1.15 2.04 26.03
CA TYR A 134 0.76 0.72 25.53
C TYR A 134 0.72 0.70 24.01
N LEU A 135 0.03 1.68 23.41
CA LEU A 135 -0.10 1.82 21.96
C LEU A 135 1.26 1.98 21.28
N THR A 136 2.16 2.78 21.87
CA THR A 136 3.51 2.99 21.35
C THR A 136 4.29 1.68 21.30
N ARG A 137 4.24 0.87 22.38
CA ARG A 137 4.89 -0.45 22.42
C ARG A 137 4.25 -1.43 21.46
N TYR A 138 2.91 -1.42 21.36
CA TYR A 138 2.16 -2.29 20.47
C TYR A 138 2.48 -2.03 19.00
N ILE A 139 2.43 -0.77 18.55
CA ILE A 139 2.75 -0.39 17.17
C ILE A 139 4.24 -0.67 16.85
N SER A 140 5.12 -0.47 17.84
CA SER A 140 6.54 -0.78 17.69
C SER A 140 6.79 -2.27 17.45
N ASN A 141 6.14 -3.13 18.22
CA ASN A 141 6.31 -4.58 18.14
C ASN A 141 5.00 -5.34 18.39
N PRO A 142 4.10 -5.45 17.40
CA PRO A 142 2.82 -6.14 17.56
C PRO A 142 2.99 -7.64 17.85
N SER A 143 4.06 -8.25 17.33
CA SER A 143 4.38 -9.67 17.52
C SER A 143 4.62 -10.03 18.99
N ALA A 144 5.15 -9.11 19.80
CA ALA A 144 5.30 -9.31 21.25
C ALA A 144 3.94 -9.44 21.97
N PHE A 145 2.87 -8.96 21.36
CA PHE A 145 1.49 -9.08 21.84
C PHE A 145 0.71 -10.19 21.13
N GLY A 146 1.38 -11.05 20.37
CA GLY A 146 0.78 -12.16 19.63
C GLY A 146 0.16 -11.77 18.28
N ASN A 147 0.34 -10.52 17.81
CA ASN A 147 -0.14 -10.10 16.49
C ASN A 147 1.00 -10.11 15.46
N ASN A 148 0.95 -11.08 14.54
CA ASN A 148 1.90 -11.19 13.42
C ASN A 148 1.32 -10.71 12.08
N ALA A 149 0.07 -10.23 12.07
CA ALA A 149 -0.56 -9.69 10.88
C ALA A 149 -0.15 -8.23 10.63
N MET A 150 0.03 -7.46 11.72
CA MET A 150 0.53 -6.09 11.66
C MET A 150 2.07 -6.07 11.54
N PRO A 151 2.66 -5.29 10.61
CA PRO A 151 4.11 -5.12 10.52
C PRO A 151 4.71 -4.52 11.80
N GLN A 152 5.99 -4.79 12.06
CA GLN A 152 6.73 -4.12 13.12
C GLN A 152 7.27 -2.78 12.62
N TYR A 153 6.91 -1.69 13.31
CA TYR A 153 7.36 -0.34 12.97
C TYR A 153 8.46 0.19 13.89
N GLY A 154 8.83 -0.52 14.95
CA GLY A 154 9.84 -0.08 15.93
C GLY A 154 11.25 -0.65 15.71
N ALA A 155 11.45 -1.45 14.66
CA ALA A 155 12.75 -2.05 14.35
C ALA A 155 13.72 -1.03 13.73
N GLU A 156 15.03 -1.24 13.92
CA GLU A 156 16.05 -0.41 13.27
C GLU A 156 15.88 -0.44 11.74
N GLY A 157 15.74 0.74 11.13
CA GLY A 157 15.44 0.89 9.70
C GLY A 157 13.95 1.01 9.34
N SER A 158 13.05 1.06 10.31
CA SER A 158 11.63 1.35 10.07
C SER A 158 11.43 2.75 9.46
N SER A 159 10.43 2.91 8.57
CA SER A 159 10.13 4.18 7.90
C SER A 159 9.54 5.26 8.80
N ILE A 160 9.04 4.92 10.00
CA ILE A 160 8.24 5.83 10.84
C ILE A 160 9.06 6.38 12.02
N GLY A 161 9.89 5.58 12.69
CA GLY A 161 10.67 6.01 13.85
C GLY A 161 9.85 6.17 15.14
N GLN A 162 10.52 6.10 16.31
CA GLN A 162 9.85 6.00 17.62
C GLN A 162 9.00 7.22 18.00
N ASP A 163 9.46 8.44 17.70
CA ASP A 163 8.72 9.66 18.04
C ASP A 163 7.40 9.76 17.26
N ASN A 164 7.40 9.33 16.00
CA ASN A 164 6.20 9.34 15.17
C ASN A 164 5.22 8.23 15.58
N ILE A 165 5.72 7.07 16.02
CA ILE A 165 4.87 6.03 16.64
C ILE A 165 4.13 6.59 17.86
N ARG A 166 4.81 7.36 18.70
CA ARG A 166 4.18 8.02 19.85
C ARG A 166 3.09 9.00 19.42
N LYS A 167 3.31 9.79 18.35
CA LYS A 167 2.28 10.69 17.79
C LYS A 167 1.05 9.93 17.31
N ILE A 168 1.24 8.83 16.58
CA ILE A 168 0.13 7.95 16.17
C ILE A 168 -0.62 7.42 17.41
N ALA A 169 0.11 7.01 18.44
CA ALA A 169 -0.50 6.54 19.69
C ALA A 169 -1.33 7.63 20.40
N VAL A 170 -0.89 8.89 20.38
CA VAL A 170 -1.68 10.04 20.90
C VAL A 170 -2.97 10.22 20.10
N PHE A 171 -2.88 10.17 18.76
CA PHE A 171 -4.03 10.23 17.88
C PHE A 171 -5.05 9.12 18.16
N LEU A 172 -4.61 7.87 18.20
CA LEU A 172 -5.49 6.72 18.46
C LEU A 172 -6.11 6.76 19.86
N GLN A 173 -5.38 7.23 20.88
CA GLN A 173 -5.90 7.41 22.23
C GLN A 173 -6.97 8.51 22.30
N ALA A 174 -6.84 9.56 21.48
CA ALA A 174 -7.82 10.64 21.39
C ALA A 174 -9.08 10.26 20.59
N SER A 175 -8.97 9.25 19.72
CA SER A 175 -10.03 8.78 18.81
C SER A 175 -11.11 7.99 19.56
N LYS A 176 -12.22 8.65 19.92
CA LYS A 176 -13.32 8.07 20.72
C LYS A 176 -14.65 7.97 19.95
N GLY A 177 -14.57 7.90 18.62
CA GLY A 177 -15.72 7.93 17.72
C GLY A 177 -16.08 9.35 17.27
N GLU A 178 -16.97 9.42 16.28
CA GLU A 178 -17.58 10.67 15.80
C GLU A 178 -18.40 11.31 16.93
N LYS A 179 -18.32 12.63 17.06
CA LYS A 179 -19.01 13.41 18.11
C LYS A 179 -20.03 14.37 17.54
#